data_AF-A0A0N7M4R0-F1
#
_entry.id   AF-A0A0N7M4R0-F1
#
_cell.length_a   1.000
_cell.length_b   1.000
_cell.length_c   1.000
_cell.angle_alpha   90.00
_cell.angle_beta   90.00
_cell.angle_gamma   90.00
#
_symmetry.space_group_name_H-M   'P 1'
#
loop_
_entity.id
_entity.type
_entity.pdbx_description
1 polymer ?
#
loop_
_entity_poly.entity_id
_entity_poly.type
_entity_poly.pdbx_seq_one_letter_code
_entity_poly.pdbx_strand_id
1 'polypeptide(L)'
;MSSPEFREAQLAKFRELAPEMDIVITTALIPNRDAPKLWLADMVAAMKPGSVIVDLAAERGGNVEGTVKDEKVVTDNGVTIIGYTDFPSRMAAQASTLYATNIRHMMTDLTPDKDGQVNHNMEDDVIRGATVAFEGEITFPPPPPKVQAIAAKPKETVPELTPEEKRAREVAAFKAQTKSQVTLLAGGGALLLLVGLFAPVSFMQHFIVFALACFVGFQVIWGVAHSLHTPLMAVTNAISSIIILGALMQIGSGSFLVILLAALSVFMAGINIFGGFLVTRRMLAMFQKS
;
A
#
# COMPACT_ATOMS: atom_id res chain seq x y z
N MET A 1 -13.10 -8.10 -29.56
CA MET A 1 -12.10 -7.60 -30.53
C MET A 1 -12.57 -6.23 -30.96
N SER A 2 -11.72 -5.21 -30.88
CA SER A 2 -12.07 -3.87 -31.36
C SER A 2 -12.46 -3.92 -32.82
N SER A 3 -13.48 -3.16 -33.22
CA SER A 3 -13.81 -2.99 -34.63
C SER A 3 -12.62 -2.33 -35.36
N PRO A 4 -12.44 -2.56 -36.68
CA PRO A 4 -11.42 -1.86 -37.46
C PRO A 4 -11.51 -0.34 -37.32
N GLU A 5 -12.73 0.20 -37.31
CA GLU A 5 -13.01 1.62 -37.10
C GLU A 5 -12.50 2.13 -35.74
N PHE A 6 -12.70 1.35 -34.67
CA PHE A 6 -12.19 1.71 -33.35
C PHE A 6 -10.66 1.75 -33.34
N ARG A 7 -10.01 0.79 -34.00
CA ARG A 7 -8.54 0.75 -34.09
C ARG A 7 -8.00 1.97 -34.84
N GLU A 8 -8.64 2.35 -35.95
CA GLU A 8 -8.21 3.51 -36.72
C GLU A 8 -8.39 4.82 -35.96
N ALA A 9 -9.54 5.00 -35.29
CA ALA A 9 -9.78 6.16 -34.43
C ALA A 9 -8.78 6.22 -33.26
N GLN A 10 -8.47 5.07 -32.66
CA GLN A 10 -7.47 4.95 -31.59
C GLN A 10 -6.07 5.36 -32.09
N LEU A 11 -5.63 4.84 -33.24
CA LEU A 11 -4.34 5.20 -33.84
C LEU A 11 -4.28 6.68 -34.24
N ALA A 12 -5.37 7.23 -34.77
CA ALA A 12 -5.45 8.66 -35.08
C ALA A 12 -5.25 9.51 -33.83
N LYS A 13 -5.88 9.13 -32.71
CA LYS A 13 -5.71 9.84 -31.43
C LYS A 13 -4.29 9.70 -30.88
N PHE A 14 -3.66 8.53 -31.01
CA PHE A 14 -2.27 8.34 -30.59
C PHE A 14 -1.29 9.18 -31.40
N ARG A 15 -1.51 9.31 -32.72
CA ARG A 15 -0.70 10.22 -33.56
C ARG A 15 -0.81 11.67 -33.14
N GLU A 16 -2.01 12.13 -32.79
CA GLU A 16 -2.24 13.50 -32.30
C GLU A 16 -1.47 13.76 -31.01
N LEU A 17 -1.43 12.79 -30.09
CA LEU A 17 -0.79 12.93 -28.78
C LEU A 17 0.72 12.69 -28.80
N ALA A 18 1.25 11.94 -29.77
CA ALA A 18 2.65 11.52 -29.80
C ALA A 18 3.67 12.66 -29.64
N PRO A 19 3.51 13.86 -30.24
CA PRO A 19 4.45 14.97 -30.05
C PRO A 19 4.46 15.56 -28.64
N GLU A 20 3.39 15.38 -27.88
CA GLU A 20 3.24 15.95 -26.54
C GLU A 20 3.78 15.02 -25.45
N MET A 21 3.84 13.71 -25.72
CA MET A 21 4.23 12.68 -24.74
C MET A 21 5.74 12.56 -24.59
N ASP A 22 6.21 12.61 -23.35
CA ASP A 22 7.63 12.38 -23.01
C ASP A 22 7.90 10.92 -22.60
N ILE A 23 6.90 10.23 -22.04
CA ILE A 23 6.98 8.82 -21.64
C ILE A 23 5.73 8.07 -22.08
N VAL A 24 5.93 6.92 -22.73
CA VAL A 24 4.83 6.04 -23.18
C VAL A 24 5.04 4.64 -22.61
N ILE A 25 4.04 4.09 -21.95
CA ILE A 25 4.06 2.72 -21.44
C ILE A 25 2.97 1.92 -22.15
N THR A 26 3.36 0.84 -22.83
CA THR A 26 2.43 0.01 -23.58
C THR A 26 2.31 -1.38 -22.95
N THR A 27 1.08 -1.84 -22.74
CA THR A 27 0.79 -3.07 -21.96
C THR A 27 -0.26 -3.96 -22.61
N ALA A 28 -0.71 -3.62 -23.82
CA ALA A 28 -1.75 -4.37 -24.49
C ALA A 28 -1.22 -5.77 -24.84
N LEU A 29 -1.89 -6.78 -24.32
CA LEU A 29 -1.57 -8.18 -24.59
C LEU A 29 -2.89 -8.94 -24.74
N ILE A 30 -3.00 -9.71 -25.81
CA ILE A 30 -4.15 -10.58 -26.03
C ILE A 30 -3.70 -12.02 -25.79
N PRO A 31 -4.36 -12.78 -24.90
CA PRO A 31 -4.03 -14.19 -24.70
C PRO A 31 -4.03 -14.96 -26.03
N ASN A 32 -3.03 -15.81 -26.23
CA ASN A 32 -2.80 -16.62 -27.43
C ASN A 32 -2.72 -15.86 -28.77
N ARG A 33 -2.39 -14.57 -28.76
CA ARG A 33 -2.14 -13.77 -29.98
C ARG A 33 -0.92 -12.88 -29.77
N ASP A 34 -0.35 -12.42 -30.88
CA ASP A 34 0.69 -11.41 -30.88
C ASP A 34 0.18 -10.07 -30.32
N ALA A 35 1.09 -9.30 -29.76
CA ALA A 35 0.79 -7.96 -29.28
C ALA A 35 0.36 -7.06 -30.47
N PRO A 36 -0.75 -6.32 -30.35
CA PRO A 36 -1.17 -5.42 -31.40
C PRO A 36 -0.18 -4.26 -31.53
N LYS A 37 0.23 -3.92 -32.76
CA LYS A 37 1.00 -2.70 -33.01
C LYS A 37 0.11 -1.47 -32.80
N LEU A 38 0.36 -0.76 -31.71
CA LEU A 38 -0.41 0.42 -31.28
C LEU A 38 0.43 1.70 -31.37
N TRP A 39 1.75 1.58 -31.28
CA TRP A 39 2.67 2.71 -31.37
C TRP A 39 3.59 2.50 -32.56
N LEU A 40 3.27 3.17 -33.67
CA LEU A 40 3.89 2.96 -34.96
C LEU A 40 5.16 3.82 -35.12
N ALA A 41 5.99 3.50 -36.12
CA ALA A 41 7.26 4.19 -36.35
C ALA A 41 7.10 5.71 -36.56
N ASP A 42 6.02 6.15 -37.21
CA ASP A 42 5.70 7.57 -37.39
C ASP A 42 5.41 8.28 -36.06
N MET A 43 4.75 7.60 -35.12
CA MET A 43 4.48 8.12 -33.78
C MET A 43 5.76 8.20 -32.96
N VAL A 44 6.64 7.19 -33.04
CA VAL A 44 7.96 7.23 -32.40
C VAL A 44 8.79 8.39 -32.94
N ALA A 45 8.79 8.59 -34.26
CA ALA A 45 9.51 9.67 -34.92
C ALA A 45 9.01 11.07 -34.50
N ALA A 46 7.71 11.19 -34.22
CA ALA A 46 7.08 12.44 -33.80
C ALA A 46 7.34 12.83 -32.33
N MET A 47 7.79 11.89 -31.49
CA MET A 47 8.13 12.17 -30.09
C MET A 47 9.38 13.06 -29.96
N LYS A 48 9.48 13.78 -28.83
CA LYS A 48 10.63 14.64 -28.53
C LYS A 48 11.91 13.80 -28.33
N PRO A 49 13.09 14.26 -28.77
CA PRO A 49 14.35 13.60 -28.45
C PRO A 49 14.55 13.45 -26.93
N GLY A 50 15.02 12.29 -26.49
CA GLY A 50 15.16 11.94 -25.08
C GLY A 50 13.92 11.32 -24.45
N SER A 51 12.80 11.23 -25.18
CA SER A 51 11.60 10.52 -24.70
C SER A 51 11.87 9.03 -24.51
N VAL A 52 11.07 8.39 -23.64
CA VAL A 52 11.23 6.98 -23.30
C VAL A 52 9.93 6.20 -23.53
N ILE A 53 10.05 5.06 -24.20
CA ILE A 53 8.96 4.11 -24.40
C ILE A 53 9.29 2.84 -23.63
N VAL A 54 8.36 2.35 -22.81
CA VAL A 54 8.46 1.08 -22.09
C VAL A 54 7.42 0.12 -22.65
N ASP A 55 7.85 -0.92 -23.33
CA ASP A 55 6.98 -1.92 -23.95
C ASP A 55 6.91 -3.19 -23.09
N LEU A 56 5.86 -3.29 -22.26
CA LEU A 56 5.64 -4.45 -21.40
C LEU A 56 5.15 -5.68 -22.18
N ALA A 57 4.82 -5.54 -23.46
CA ALA A 57 4.36 -6.65 -24.31
C ALA A 57 5.47 -7.19 -25.23
N ALA A 58 6.73 -6.81 -24.99
CA ALA A 58 7.88 -7.22 -25.80
C ALA A 58 8.02 -8.76 -25.94
N GLU A 59 7.54 -9.54 -24.97
CA GLU A 59 7.58 -11.00 -25.03
C GLU A 59 6.81 -11.57 -26.24
N ARG A 60 5.74 -10.88 -26.69
CA ARG A 60 4.85 -11.29 -27.80
C ARG A 60 4.94 -10.36 -29.00
N GLY A 61 6.15 -9.88 -29.28
CA GLY A 61 6.43 -9.00 -30.41
C GLY A 61 6.30 -7.50 -30.12
N GLY A 62 5.77 -7.11 -28.96
CA GLY A 62 5.71 -5.71 -28.53
C GLY A 62 4.60 -4.89 -29.19
N ASN A 63 4.08 -3.90 -28.47
CA ASN A 63 3.10 -2.96 -28.99
C ASN A 63 3.73 -1.85 -29.85
N VAL A 64 5.04 -1.64 -29.71
CA VAL A 64 5.77 -0.55 -30.35
C VAL A 64 6.55 -1.09 -31.54
N GLU A 65 6.59 -0.32 -32.61
CA GLU A 65 7.42 -0.60 -33.79
C GLU A 65 8.87 -0.19 -33.50
N GLY A 66 9.82 -1.11 -33.73
CA GLY A 66 11.21 -0.96 -33.30
C GLY A 66 11.54 -1.56 -31.92
N THR A 67 10.57 -2.13 -31.20
CA THR A 67 10.85 -2.92 -29.99
C THR A 67 11.71 -4.14 -30.35
N VAL A 68 12.85 -4.27 -29.69
CA VAL A 68 13.70 -5.47 -29.71
C VAL A 68 13.59 -6.15 -28.35
N LYS A 69 13.29 -7.45 -28.36
CA LYS A 69 13.10 -8.25 -27.15
C LYS A 69 14.39 -8.26 -26.32
N ASP A 70 14.25 -8.01 -25.02
CA ASP A 70 15.33 -8.01 -24.02
C ASP A 70 16.39 -6.92 -24.20
N GLU A 71 16.12 -5.93 -25.06
CA GLU A 71 17.05 -4.85 -25.35
C GLU A 71 16.48 -3.46 -25.04
N LYS A 72 17.41 -2.51 -24.91
CA LYS A 72 17.14 -1.08 -24.89
C LYS A 72 17.69 -0.49 -26.18
N VAL A 73 16.81 -0.04 -27.06
CA VAL A 73 17.17 0.54 -28.36
C VAL A 73 17.00 2.05 -28.29
N VAL A 74 17.93 2.80 -28.90
CA VAL A 74 17.78 4.24 -29.11
C VAL A 74 17.55 4.46 -30.60
N THR A 75 16.47 5.12 -30.95
CA THR A 75 16.11 5.42 -32.35
C THR A 75 16.93 6.59 -32.90
N ASP A 76 16.91 6.77 -34.22
CA ASP A 76 17.64 7.86 -34.90
C ASP A 76 17.21 9.26 -34.44
N ASN A 77 15.95 9.43 -34.06
CA ASN A 77 15.43 10.70 -33.50
C ASN A 77 15.69 10.86 -31.98
N GLY A 78 16.43 9.95 -31.35
CA GLY A 78 16.85 10.05 -29.96
C GLY A 78 15.82 9.56 -28.93
N VAL A 79 14.82 8.79 -29.33
CA VAL A 79 13.83 8.17 -28.42
C VAL A 79 14.38 6.83 -27.94
N THR A 80 14.24 6.52 -26.65
CA THR A 80 14.69 5.25 -26.07
C THR A 80 13.52 4.28 -25.95
N ILE A 81 13.60 3.10 -26.56
CA ILE A 81 12.62 2.02 -26.45
C ILE A 81 13.19 0.92 -25.54
N ILE A 82 12.46 0.58 -24.49
CA ILE A 82 12.81 -0.44 -23.50
C ILE A 82 11.89 -1.66 -23.71
N GLY A 83 12.46 -2.78 -24.16
CA GLY A 83 11.75 -4.02 -24.50
C GLY A 83 12.13 -5.21 -23.62
N TYR A 84 12.50 -5.01 -22.36
CA TYR A 84 12.84 -6.10 -21.44
C TYR A 84 11.64 -7.02 -21.18
N THR A 85 11.85 -8.34 -21.14
CA THR A 85 10.77 -9.29 -20.83
C THR A 85 10.80 -9.79 -19.39
N ASP A 86 11.85 -9.45 -18.64
CA ASP A 86 12.12 -9.92 -17.29
C ASP A 86 11.88 -8.85 -16.20
N PHE A 87 10.94 -7.91 -16.42
CA PHE A 87 10.66 -6.83 -15.48
C PHE A 87 10.44 -7.29 -14.02
N PRO A 88 9.68 -8.37 -13.73
CA PRO A 88 9.54 -8.88 -12.36
C PRO A 88 10.88 -9.30 -11.74
N SER A 89 11.80 -9.88 -12.50
CA SER A 89 13.12 -10.31 -12.03
C SER A 89 14.00 -9.14 -11.61
N ARG A 90 13.79 -7.95 -12.18
CA ARG A 90 14.50 -6.72 -11.81
C ARG A 90 14.07 -6.16 -10.45
N MET A 91 12.96 -6.65 -9.89
CA MET A 91 12.52 -6.42 -8.51
C MET A 91 12.35 -7.77 -7.79
N ALA A 92 13.39 -8.62 -7.84
CA ALA A 92 13.34 -10.00 -7.38
C ALA A 92 12.82 -10.19 -5.95
N ALA A 93 13.18 -9.32 -5.00
CA ALA A 93 12.73 -9.43 -3.62
C ALA A 93 11.20 -9.26 -3.48
N GLN A 94 10.63 -8.25 -4.14
CA GLN A 94 9.20 -7.98 -4.17
C GLN A 94 8.45 -9.05 -4.95
N ALA A 95 8.93 -9.41 -6.14
CA ALA A 95 8.34 -10.46 -6.95
C ALA A 95 8.29 -11.80 -6.20
N SER A 96 9.38 -12.17 -5.52
CA SER A 96 9.45 -13.39 -4.70
C SER A 96 8.47 -13.35 -3.54
N THR A 97 8.35 -12.22 -2.84
CA THR A 97 7.43 -12.09 -1.69
C THR A 97 5.97 -12.23 -2.12
N LEU A 98 5.58 -11.56 -3.21
CA LEU A 98 4.22 -11.62 -3.74
C LEU A 98 3.90 -13.01 -4.30
N TYR A 99 4.83 -13.61 -5.03
CA TYR A 99 4.64 -14.95 -5.58
C TYR A 99 4.59 -16.03 -4.49
N ALA A 100 5.45 -15.96 -3.47
CA ALA A 100 5.40 -16.85 -2.31
C ALA A 100 4.07 -16.71 -1.54
N THR A 101 3.52 -15.50 -1.47
CA THR A 101 2.20 -15.25 -0.87
C THR A 101 1.09 -15.94 -1.66
N ASN A 102 1.12 -15.85 -3.00
CA ASN A 102 0.18 -16.57 -3.87
C ASN A 102 0.27 -18.09 -3.70
N ILE A 103 1.49 -18.65 -3.64
CA ILE A 103 1.70 -20.09 -3.36
C ILE A 103 1.13 -20.45 -2.00
N ARG A 104 1.41 -19.66 -0.96
CA ARG A 104 0.90 -19.89 0.39
C ARG A 104 -0.63 -19.84 0.46
N HIS A 105 -1.28 -18.99 -0.34
CA HIS A 105 -2.74 -18.99 -0.48
C HIS A 105 -3.24 -20.27 -1.17
N MET A 106 -2.65 -20.65 -2.31
CA MET A 106 -2.99 -21.91 -2.99
C MET A 106 -2.82 -23.13 -2.07
N MET A 107 -1.76 -23.16 -1.26
CA MET A 107 -1.55 -24.22 -0.27
C MET A 107 -2.63 -24.21 0.82
N THR A 108 -3.11 -23.04 1.24
CA THR A 108 -4.20 -22.93 2.21
C THR A 108 -5.49 -23.52 1.64
N ASP A 109 -5.79 -23.26 0.36
CA ASP A 109 -6.97 -23.78 -0.33
C ASP A 109 -6.86 -25.30 -0.53
N LEU A 110 -5.65 -25.81 -0.79
CA LEU A 110 -5.36 -27.25 -0.90
C LEU A 110 -5.32 -27.98 0.45
N THR A 111 -5.11 -27.29 1.57
CA THR A 111 -5.05 -27.90 2.92
C THR A 111 -6.06 -27.22 3.87
N PRO A 112 -7.38 -27.34 3.62
CA PRO A 112 -8.40 -26.61 4.38
C PRO A 112 -8.40 -26.98 5.88
N ASP A 113 -8.06 -28.23 6.21
CA ASP A 113 -8.02 -28.75 7.57
C ASP A 113 -6.73 -28.38 8.33
N LYS A 114 -5.77 -27.70 7.66
CA LYS A 114 -4.50 -27.23 8.23
C LYS A 114 -3.63 -28.34 8.84
N ASP A 115 -3.82 -29.58 8.40
CA ASP A 115 -3.10 -30.77 8.84
C ASP A 115 -1.86 -31.06 7.97
N GLY A 116 -1.64 -30.28 6.92
CA GLY A 116 -0.56 -30.44 5.97
C GLY A 116 -0.81 -31.52 4.92
N GLN A 117 -2.01 -32.12 4.88
CA GLN A 117 -2.40 -33.07 3.84
C GLN A 117 -3.12 -32.35 2.71
N VAL A 118 -2.69 -32.61 1.47
CA VAL A 118 -3.29 -32.01 0.29
C VAL A 118 -4.63 -32.69 0.01
N ASN A 119 -5.71 -31.92 0.12
CA ASN A 119 -7.04 -32.26 -0.33
C ASN A 119 -7.27 -31.68 -1.74
N HIS A 120 -7.00 -32.48 -2.77
CA HIS A 120 -7.17 -32.07 -4.16
C HIS A 120 -8.63 -32.19 -4.61
N ASN A 121 -9.47 -31.26 -4.17
CA ASN A 121 -10.88 -31.25 -4.47
C ASN A 121 -11.17 -30.71 -5.89
N MET A 122 -11.35 -31.60 -6.87
CA MET A 122 -11.67 -31.24 -8.26
C MET A 122 -13.11 -30.71 -8.46
N GLU A 123 -13.93 -30.64 -7.41
CA GLU A 123 -15.23 -29.96 -7.45
C GLU A 123 -15.13 -28.45 -7.20
N ASP A 124 -14.03 -27.99 -6.59
CA ASP A 124 -13.71 -26.58 -6.37
C ASP A 124 -13.24 -25.92 -7.67
N ASP A 125 -13.87 -24.81 -8.04
CA ASP A 125 -13.62 -24.14 -9.32
C ASP A 125 -12.18 -23.60 -9.44
N VAL A 126 -11.55 -23.18 -8.33
CA VAL A 126 -10.18 -22.66 -8.31
C VAL A 126 -9.19 -23.80 -8.49
N ILE A 127 -9.34 -24.88 -7.71
CA ILE A 127 -8.47 -26.05 -7.79
C ILE A 127 -8.61 -26.73 -9.17
N ARG A 128 -9.85 -26.92 -9.64
CA ARG A 128 -10.12 -27.50 -10.96
C ARG A 128 -9.56 -26.65 -12.09
N GLY A 129 -9.67 -25.32 -11.98
CA GLY A 129 -9.17 -24.37 -12.98
C GLY A 129 -7.64 -24.29 -13.04
N ALA A 130 -6.96 -24.39 -11.89
CA ALA A 130 -5.50 -24.33 -11.79
C ALA A 130 -4.82 -25.66 -12.14
N THR A 131 -5.49 -26.79 -11.96
CA THR A 131 -4.92 -28.13 -12.23
C THR A 131 -4.92 -28.44 -13.73
N VAL A 132 -3.73 -28.56 -14.32
CA VAL A 132 -3.56 -28.89 -15.75
C VAL A 132 -3.34 -30.38 -16.02
N ALA A 133 -2.82 -31.12 -15.03
CA ALA A 133 -2.65 -32.57 -15.06
C ALA A 133 -2.78 -33.15 -13.65
N PHE A 134 -3.30 -34.36 -13.53
CA PHE A 134 -3.47 -35.07 -12.27
C PHE A 134 -3.32 -36.59 -12.49
N GLU A 135 -2.56 -37.26 -11.62
CA GLU A 135 -2.32 -38.72 -11.69
C GLU A 135 -1.87 -39.26 -13.06
N GLY A 136 -1.13 -38.46 -13.82
CA GLY A 136 -0.63 -38.83 -15.16
C GLY A 136 -1.59 -38.55 -16.31
N GLU A 137 -2.80 -38.06 -16.03
CA GLU A 137 -3.76 -37.62 -17.04
C GLU A 137 -3.78 -36.09 -17.21
N ILE A 138 -4.03 -35.64 -18.43
CA ILE A 138 -4.20 -34.21 -18.74
C ILE A 138 -5.63 -33.79 -18.42
N THR A 139 -5.80 -32.80 -17.55
CA THR A 139 -7.11 -32.28 -17.12
C THR A 139 -7.45 -30.92 -17.74
N PHE A 140 -6.55 -30.35 -18.55
CA PHE A 140 -6.80 -29.16 -19.35
C PHE A 140 -7.54 -29.49 -20.67
N PRO A 141 -8.50 -28.66 -21.13
CA PRO A 141 -9.00 -27.41 -20.55
C PRO A 141 -10.01 -27.61 -19.41
N PRO A 142 -10.05 -26.72 -18.41
CA PRO A 142 -11.07 -26.79 -17.37
C PRO A 142 -12.47 -26.46 -17.91
N PRO A 143 -13.53 -27.05 -17.35
CA PRO A 143 -14.89 -26.61 -17.63
C PRO A 143 -15.07 -25.15 -17.18
N PRO A 144 -16.05 -24.40 -17.74
CA PRO A 144 -16.39 -23.08 -17.25
C PRO A 144 -16.70 -23.12 -15.75
N PRO A 145 -16.21 -22.15 -14.95
CA PRO A 145 -16.52 -22.09 -13.51
C PRO A 145 -18.02 -22.11 -13.25
N LYS A 146 -18.46 -22.86 -12.24
CA LYS A 146 -19.87 -22.98 -11.85
C LYS A 146 -20.41 -21.63 -11.36
N VAL A 147 -19.57 -20.84 -10.68
CA VAL A 147 -19.88 -19.46 -10.31
C VAL A 147 -19.30 -18.53 -11.38
N GLN A 148 -20.15 -18.07 -12.31
CA GLN A 148 -19.77 -16.98 -13.18
C GLN A 148 -19.38 -15.78 -12.32
N ALA A 149 -18.18 -15.24 -12.53
CA ALA A 149 -17.73 -14.02 -11.87
C ALA A 149 -18.86 -13.00 -11.97
N ILE A 150 -19.43 -12.61 -10.83
CA ILE A 150 -20.50 -11.64 -10.78
C ILE A 150 -19.89 -10.37 -11.35
N ALA A 151 -20.15 -10.08 -12.63
CA ALA A 151 -19.88 -8.78 -13.20
C ALA A 151 -20.47 -7.79 -12.20
N ALA A 152 -19.63 -6.94 -11.63
CA ALA A 152 -20.00 -6.03 -10.56
C ALA A 152 -21.38 -5.47 -10.91
N LYS A 153 -22.41 -5.85 -10.14
CA LYS A 153 -23.78 -5.44 -10.44
C LYS A 153 -23.72 -3.94 -10.69
N PRO A 154 -24.32 -3.42 -11.78
CA PRO A 154 -24.42 -1.98 -11.99
C PRO A 154 -24.84 -1.38 -10.66
N LYS A 155 -24.02 -0.48 -10.13
CA LYS A 155 -24.28 0.16 -8.83
C LYS A 155 -25.73 0.59 -8.87
N GLU A 156 -26.57 -0.03 -8.04
CA GLU A 156 -27.96 0.36 -7.91
C GLU A 156 -27.93 1.86 -7.67
N THR A 157 -28.50 2.62 -8.60
CA THR A 157 -28.63 4.07 -8.43
C THR A 157 -29.50 4.24 -7.21
N VAL A 158 -28.86 4.49 -6.07
CA VAL A 158 -29.53 4.74 -4.80
C VAL A 158 -30.59 5.81 -5.10
N PRO A 159 -31.89 5.51 -4.95
CA PRO A 159 -32.94 6.46 -5.25
C PRO A 159 -32.63 7.75 -4.50
N GLU A 160 -32.67 8.89 -5.18
CA GLU A 160 -32.49 10.17 -4.51
C GLU A 160 -33.59 10.31 -3.45
N LEU A 161 -33.18 10.31 -2.18
CA LEU A 161 -34.07 10.45 -1.04
C LEU A 161 -34.95 11.69 -1.23
N THR A 162 -36.25 11.52 -1.01
CA THR A 162 -37.21 12.62 -1.04
C THR A 162 -36.82 13.70 0.00
N PRO A 163 -37.24 14.97 -0.17
CA PRO A 163 -36.93 16.04 0.77
C PRO A 163 -37.34 15.75 2.22
N GLU A 164 -38.40 14.97 2.43
CA GLU A 164 -38.86 14.54 3.75
C GLU A 164 -37.94 13.49 4.38
N GLU A 165 -37.46 12.51 3.59
CA GLU A 165 -36.49 11.51 4.05
C GLU A 165 -35.13 12.12 4.36
N LYS A 166 -34.70 13.15 3.60
CA LYS A 166 -33.50 13.94 3.90
C LYS A 166 -33.62 14.65 5.25
N ARG A 167 -34.74 15.35 5.50
CA ARG A 167 -35.01 16.01 6.80
C ARG A 167 -35.09 15.01 7.95
N ALA A 168 -35.76 13.87 7.76
CA ALA A 168 -35.83 12.82 8.78
C ALA A 168 -34.45 12.27 9.12
N ARG A 169 -33.59 12.08 8.11
CA ARG A 169 -32.21 11.63 8.29
C ARG A 169 -31.33 12.68 8.97
N GLU A 170 -31.49 13.95 8.66
CA GLU A 170 -30.81 15.07 9.33
C GLU A 170 -31.20 15.17 10.80
N VAL A 171 -32.49 15.07 11.12
CA VAL A 171 -32.98 15.06 12.51
C VAL A 171 -32.47 13.83 13.27
N ALA A 172 -32.47 12.66 12.63
CA ALA A 172 -31.92 11.44 13.21
C ALA A 172 -30.40 11.56 13.45
N ALA A 173 -29.66 12.12 12.50
CA ALA A 173 -28.23 12.37 12.62
C ALA A 173 -27.91 13.38 13.72
N PHE A 174 -28.67 14.48 13.80
CA PHE A 174 -28.56 15.47 14.86
C PHE A 174 -28.82 14.83 16.23
N LYS A 175 -29.91 14.07 16.37
CA LYS A 175 -30.24 13.38 17.62
C LYS A 175 -29.17 12.35 18.02
N ALA A 176 -28.61 11.62 17.06
CA ALA A 176 -27.52 10.69 17.29
C ALA A 176 -26.23 11.40 17.71
N GLN A 177 -25.89 12.51 17.05
CA GLN A 177 -24.73 13.34 17.39
C GLN A 177 -24.88 13.97 18.78
N THR A 178 -26.04 14.56 19.09
CA THR A 178 -26.35 15.12 20.42
C THR A 178 -26.27 14.04 21.48
N LYS A 179 -26.84 12.85 21.23
CA LYS A 179 -26.74 11.73 22.18
C LYS A 179 -25.28 11.39 22.43
N SER A 180 -24.48 11.18 21.38
CA SER A 180 -23.06 10.86 21.47
C SER A 180 -22.28 11.90 22.28
N GLN A 181 -22.46 13.18 21.95
CA GLN A 181 -21.80 14.30 22.62
C GLN A 181 -22.19 14.42 24.10
N VAL A 182 -23.48 14.26 24.42
CA VAL A 182 -23.95 14.27 25.81
C VAL A 182 -23.40 13.07 26.59
N THR A 183 -23.40 11.86 26.01
CA THR A 183 -22.76 10.70 26.66
C THR A 183 -21.27 10.90 26.90
N LEU A 184 -20.56 11.50 25.95
CA LEU A 184 -19.12 11.74 26.08
C LEU A 184 -18.83 12.80 27.16
N LEU A 185 -19.61 13.88 27.20
CA LEU A 185 -19.48 14.92 28.24
C LEU A 185 -19.88 14.40 29.62
N ALA A 186 -20.99 13.67 29.73
CA ALA A 186 -21.42 13.10 31.00
C ALA A 186 -20.45 12.03 31.50
N GLY A 187 -19.97 11.15 30.60
CA GLY A 187 -18.99 10.12 30.93
C GLY A 187 -17.63 10.70 31.32
N GLY A 188 -17.11 11.65 30.53
CA GLY A 188 -15.86 12.34 30.83
C GLY A 188 -15.93 13.16 32.12
N GLY A 189 -17.04 13.86 32.36
CA GLY A 189 -17.29 14.60 33.60
C GLY A 189 -17.37 13.68 34.83
N ALA A 190 -18.10 12.57 34.72
CA ALA A 190 -18.17 11.58 35.81
C ALA A 190 -16.81 10.95 36.11
N LEU A 191 -16.01 10.64 35.07
CA LEU A 191 -14.65 10.12 35.23
C LEU A 191 -13.75 11.13 35.95
N LEU A 192 -13.76 12.40 35.54
CA LEU A 192 -12.97 13.46 36.18
C LEU A 192 -13.38 13.68 37.63
N LEU A 193 -14.68 13.62 37.92
CA LEU A 193 -15.20 13.73 39.28
C LEU A 193 -14.74 12.56 40.15
N LEU A 194 -14.84 11.33 39.65
CA LEU A 194 -14.35 10.15 40.36
C LEU A 194 -12.84 10.23 40.63
N VAL A 195 -12.03 10.60 39.63
CA VAL A 195 -10.59 10.77 39.81
C VAL A 195 -10.31 11.86 40.85
N GLY A 196 -11.00 12.99 40.81
CA GLY A 196 -10.83 14.08 41.77
C GLY A 196 -11.24 13.74 43.21
N LEU A 197 -12.17 12.80 43.40
CA LEU A 197 -12.61 12.36 44.74
C LEU A 197 -11.60 11.42 45.42
N PHE A 198 -10.85 10.62 44.65
CA PHE A 198 -9.97 9.58 45.19
C PHE A 198 -8.47 9.85 45.00
N ALA A 199 -8.08 10.73 44.07
CA ALA A 199 -6.68 10.94 43.73
C ALA A 199 -6.02 12.06 44.57
N PRO A 200 -4.73 11.90 44.94
CA PRO A 200 -3.94 12.96 45.56
C PRO A 200 -3.81 14.22 44.70
N VAL A 201 -3.63 15.38 45.32
CA VAL A 201 -3.47 16.68 44.60
C VAL A 201 -2.26 16.66 43.64
N SER A 202 -1.17 15.99 44.01
CA SER A 202 0.01 15.82 43.14
C SER A 202 -0.31 15.00 41.89
N PHE A 203 -1.15 13.97 42.01
CA PHE A 203 -1.62 13.19 40.87
C PHE A 203 -2.46 14.05 39.92
N MET A 204 -3.35 14.91 40.45
CA MET A 204 -4.17 15.81 39.64
C MET A 204 -3.32 16.75 38.78
N GLN A 205 -2.22 17.29 39.32
CA GLN A 205 -1.29 18.11 38.54
C GLN A 205 -0.63 17.33 37.40
N HIS A 206 -0.11 16.12 37.67
CA HIS A 206 0.47 15.26 36.64
C HIS A 206 -0.57 14.83 35.58
N PHE A 207 -1.80 14.54 36.01
CA PHE A 207 -2.88 14.14 35.13
C PHE A 207 -3.31 15.25 34.18
N ILE A 208 -3.41 16.50 34.66
CA ILE A 208 -3.71 17.66 33.80
C ILE A 208 -2.60 17.86 32.77
N VAL A 209 -1.33 17.80 33.20
CA VAL A 209 -0.18 17.92 32.28
C VAL A 209 -0.21 16.80 31.24
N PHE A 210 -0.50 15.56 31.66
CA PHE A 210 -0.66 14.42 30.75
C PHE A 210 -1.79 14.65 29.72
N ALA A 211 -2.97 15.08 30.16
CA ALA A 211 -4.10 15.32 29.27
C ALA A 211 -3.80 16.44 28.24
N LEU A 212 -3.19 17.54 28.68
CA LEU A 212 -2.77 18.62 27.79
C LEU A 212 -1.66 18.17 26.83
N ALA A 213 -0.71 17.35 27.29
CA ALA A 213 0.33 16.78 26.44
C ALA A 213 -0.25 15.84 25.36
N CYS A 214 -1.26 15.02 25.68
CA CYS A 214 -1.98 14.21 24.69
C CYS A 214 -2.66 15.08 23.63
N PHE A 215 -3.33 16.16 24.04
CA PHE A 215 -3.97 17.09 23.11
C PHE A 215 -2.94 17.77 22.19
N VAL A 216 -1.86 18.29 22.75
CA VAL A 216 -0.76 18.89 21.97
C VAL A 216 -0.14 17.86 21.02
N GLY A 217 0.11 16.64 21.50
CA GLY A 217 0.64 15.55 20.68
C GLY A 217 -0.24 15.21 19.48
N PHE A 218 -1.57 15.12 19.69
CA PHE A 218 -2.53 14.91 18.61
C PHE A 218 -2.47 16.02 17.56
N GLN A 219 -2.50 17.29 17.99
CA GLN A 219 -2.44 18.45 17.10
C GLN A 219 -1.14 18.51 16.28
N VAL A 220 -0.02 18.18 16.90
CA VAL A 220 1.31 18.21 16.26
C VAL A 220 1.43 17.09 15.22
N ILE A 221 0.99 15.87 15.54
CA ILE A 221 1.08 14.72 14.63
C ILE A 221 0.14 14.88 13.43
N TRP A 222 -1.08 15.41 13.65
CA TRP A 222 -2.06 15.59 12.58
C TRP A 222 -1.58 16.54 11.47
N GLY A 223 -0.70 17.50 11.81
CA GLY A 223 -0.15 18.47 10.86
C GLY A 223 1.04 17.98 10.02
N VAL A 224 1.50 16.73 10.20
CA VAL A 224 2.69 16.22 9.51
C VAL A 224 2.36 15.79 8.08
N ALA A 225 3.15 16.25 7.11
CA ALA A 225 3.01 15.86 5.71
C ALA A 225 3.16 14.34 5.52
N HIS A 226 2.36 13.75 4.62
CA HIS A 226 2.37 12.29 4.41
C HIS A 226 3.74 11.69 4.07
N SER A 227 4.59 12.45 3.37
CA SER A 227 5.96 12.05 3.02
C SER A 227 6.88 11.93 4.23
N LEU A 228 6.51 12.50 5.38
CA LEU A 228 7.32 12.54 6.59
C LEU A 228 6.87 11.54 7.68
N HIS A 229 5.85 10.70 7.43
CA HIS A 229 5.40 9.71 8.42
C HIS A 229 6.50 8.71 8.81
N THR A 230 7.32 8.28 7.86
CA THR A 230 8.45 7.37 8.17
C THR A 230 9.55 8.04 9.00
N PRO A 231 10.03 9.24 8.65
CA PRO A 231 10.88 10.04 9.55
C PRO A 231 10.25 10.31 10.92
N LEU A 232 8.95 10.61 10.98
CA LEU A 232 8.23 10.85 12.23
C LEU A 232 8.27 9.62 13.13
N MET A 233 8.03 8.43 12.58
CA MET A 233 8.14 7.17 13.34
C MET A 233 9.56 6.99 13.92
N ALA A 234 10.60 7.26 13.13
CA ALA A 234 11.99 7.19 13.61
C ALA A 234 12.28 8.18 14.75
N VAL A 235 11.76 9.41 14.66
CA VAL A 235 11.88 10.42 15.74
C VAL A 235 11.14 9.99 16.99
N THR A 236 9.91 9.49 16.87
CA THR A 236 9.14 9.04 18.04
C THR A 236 9.81 7.87 18.75
N ASN A 237 10.48 6.98 18.01
CA ASN A 237 11.28 5.92 18.58
C ASN A 237 12.53 6.44 19.30
N ALA A 238 13.18 7.50 18.80
CA ALA A 238 14.28 8.15 19.51
C ALA A 238 13.81 8.79 20.82
N ILE A 239 12.69 9.53 20.78
CA ILE A 239 12.12 10.27 21.92
C ILE A 239 11.57 9.32 23.00
N SER A 240 11.04 8.14 22.64
CA SER A 240 10.54 7.15 23.62
C SER A 240 11.62 6.73 24.63
N SER A 241 12.90 6.94 24.29
CA SER A 241 14.05 6.72 25.17
C SER A 241 14.13 7.66 26.37
N ILE A 242 13.14 8.55 26.58
CA ILE A 242 12.97 9.34 27.81
C ILE A 242 12.98 8.47 29.09
N ILE A 243 12.71 7.16 28.96
CA ILE A 243 12.89 6.14 30.02
C ILE A 243 14.29 6.17 30.66
N ILE A 244 15.30 6.71 29.96
CA ILE A 244 16.64 6.92 30.50
C ILE A 244 16.63 7.75 31.79
N LEU A 245 15.71 8.72 31.92
CA LEU A 245 15.57 9.54 33.12
C LEU A 245 15.21 8.68 34.34
N GLY A 246 14.30 7.72 34.16
CA GLY A 246 13.93 6.78 35.22
C GLY A 246 15.09 5.88 35.62
N ALA A 247 15.89 5.43 34.66
CA ALA A 247 17.08 4.63 34.93
C ALA A 247 18.18 5.43 35.67
N LEU A 248 18.42 6.69 35.27
CA LEU A 248 19.40 7.56 35.90
C LEU A 248 19.08 7.84 37.37
N MET A 249 17.79 7.99 37.72
CA MET A 249 17.36 8.16 39.12
C MET A 249 17.70 6.95 40.00
N GLN A 250 17.88 5.76 39.42
CA GLN A 250 18.10 4.52 40.17
C GLN A 250 19.57 4.11 40.33
N ILE A 251 20.50 4.83 39.68
CA ILE A 251 21.94 4.54 39.74
C ILE A 251 22.52 4.69 41.16
N GLY A 252 21.92 5.55 42.00
CA GLY A 252 22.32 5.73 43.40
C GLY A 252 21.65 4.79 44.40
N SER A 253 20.95 3.75 43.95
CA SER A 253 20.23 2.84 44.85
C SER A 253 21.17 1.93 45.66
N GLY A 254 20.80 1.58 46.88
CA GLY A 254 21.63 0.72 47.76
C GLY A 254 21.65 -0.77 47.36
N SER A 255 20.93 -1.18 46.32
CA SER A 255 20.83 -2.57 45.88
C SER A 255 21.60 -2.78 44.59
N PHE A 256 22.58 -3.69 44.62
CA PHE A 256 23.38 -4.04 43.44
C PHE A 256 22.53 -4.46 42.24
N LEU A 257 21.44 -5.19 42.46
CA LEU A 257 20.53 -5.62 41.39
C LEU A 257 19.85 -4.41 40.71
N VAL A 258 19.44 -3.41 41.49
CA VAL A 258 18.80 -2.20 40.96
C VAL A 258 19.81 -1.36 40.18
N ILE A 259 21.04 -1.22 40.68
CA ILE A 259 22.14 -0.55 39.95
C ILE A 259 22.41 -1.26 38.62
N LEU A 260 22.48 -2.60 38.61
CA LEU A 260 22.73 -3.39 37.40
C LEU A 260 21.62 -3.19 36.35
N LEU A 261 20.35 -3.27 36.78
CA LEU A 261 19.20 -3.06 35.90
C LEU A 261 19.13 -1.61 35.38
N ALA A 262 19.47 -0.63 36.22
CA ALA A 262 19.58 0.77 35.83
C ALA A 262 20.68 0.98 34.78
N ALA A 263 21.87 0.40 34.99
CA ALA A 263 22.98 0.49 34.04
C ALA A 263 22.63 -0.13 32.68
N LEU A 264 21.98 -1.29 32.67
CA LEU A 264 21.51 -1.94 31.44
C LEU A 264 20.44 -1.10 30.73
N SER A 265 19.50 -0.53 31.50
CA SER A 265 18.45 0.34 30.96
C SER A 265 19.02 1.61 30.33
N VAL A 266 20.03 2.24 30.95
CA VAL A 266 20.76 3.39 30.38
C VAL A 266 21.47 3.00 29.10
N PHE A 267 22.14 1.84 29.07
CA PHE A 267 22.83 1.35 27.88
C PHE A 267 21.86 1.14 26.70
N MET A 268 20.75 0.43 26.93
CA MET A 268 19.74 0.16 25.90
C MET A 268 19.03 1.43 25.43
N ALA A 269 18.67 2.33 26.35
CA ALA A 269 18.09 3.63 25.99
C ALA A 269 19.10 4.46 25.17
N GLY A 270 20.38 4.41 25.51
CA GLY A 270 21.46 5.05 24.73
C GLY A 270 21.50 4.58 23.29
N ILE A 271 21.49 3.26 23.05
CA ILE A 271 21.43 2.69 21.69
C ILE A 271 20.23 3.25 20.91
N ASN A 272 19.06 3.29 21.56
CA ASN A 272 17.83 3.75 20.92
C ASN A 272 17.85 5.26 20.60
N ILE A 273 18.43 6.09 21.48
CA ILE A 273 18.65 7.53 21.23
C ILE A 273 19.55 7.71 20.01
N PHE A 274 20.76 7.13 20.03
CA PHE A 274 21.74 7.34 18.96
C PHE A 274 21.26 6.75 17.62
N GLY A 275 20.71 5.55 17.64
CA GLY A 275 20.17 4.90 16.45
C GLY A 275 19.00 5.68 15.84
N GLY A 276 18.02 6.05 16.66
CA GLY A 276 16.83 6.78 16.22
C GLY A 276 17.15 8.14 15.60
N PHE A 277 18.02 8.94 16.24
CA PHE A 277 18.41 10.26 15.71
C PHE A 277 19.30 10.15 14.45
N LEU A 278 20.20 9.16 14.39
CA LEU A 278 21.06 8.97 13.21
C LEU A 278 20.25 8.56 11.98
N VAL A 279 19.31 7.63 12.14
CA VAL A 279 18.40 7.20 11.05
C VAL A 279 17.51 8.34 10.62
N THR A 280 16.90 9.06 11.56
CA THR A 280 16.09 10.25 11.26
C THR A 280 16.89 11.26 10.43
N ARG A 281 18.11 11.59 10.85
CA ARG A 281 18.96 12.55 10.13
C ARG A 281 19.25 12.08 8.70
N ARG A 282 19.56 10.80 8.50
CA ARG A 282 19.78 10.23 7.15
C ARG A 282 18.52 10.31 6.30
N MET A 283 17.35 10.01 6.87
CA MET A 283 16.07 10.07 6.16
C MET A 283 15.74 11.50 5.72
N LEU A 284 15.89 12.49 6.61
CA LEU A 284 15.62 13.89 6.29
C LEU A 284 16.61 14.46 5.27
N ALA A 285 17.89 14.04 5.31
CA ALA A 285 18.90 14.47 4.33
C ALA A 285 18.54 14.05 2.89
N MET A 286 17.83 12.94 2.69
CA MET A 286 17.37 12.51 1.37
C MET A 286 16.28 13.42 0.77
N PHE A 287 15.64 14.28 1.58
CA PHE A 287 14.64 15.26 1.12
C PHE A 287 15.23 16.65 0.84
N GLN A 288 16.51 16.87 1.13
CA GLN A 288 17.19 18.11 0.76
C GLN A 288 17.55 18.04 -0.73
N LYS A 289 16.96 18.93 -1.54
CA LYS A 289 17.37 19.11 -2.94
C LYS A 289 18.86 19.48 -2.98
N SER A 290 19.61 18.82 -3.86
CA SER A 290 20.96 19.26 -4.26
C SER A 290 20.91 20.59 -4.98
#